data_AF-A0A9D1W9Q0-F1
#
_entry.id   AF-A0A9D1W9Q0-F1
#
_cell.length_a   1.000
_cell.length_b   1.000
_cell.length_c   1.000
_cell.angle_alpha   90.00
_cell.angle_beta   90.00
_cell.angle_gamma   90.00
#
_symmetry.space_group_name_H-M   'P 1'
#
loop_
_entity.id
_entity.type
_entity.pdbx_description
1 polymer ?
#
loop_
_entity_poly.entity_id
_entity_poly.type
_entity_poly.pdbx_seq_one_letter_code
_entity_poly.pdbx_strand_id
1 'polypeptide(L)'
;MIKIKLQTNIWERLKHLKWVVLSIFLFLPIPIHVYPLVMIGQARKVKVRSWMWLGMIALFAELALLGSFIVNFGTLSQAMLLTLGGSFVSYIVGNGLLLSWSRPYLQRMDMSAWQELHWVPSIGSANRLLLSTKEVDVNIFINRLWYYKGRVKSVAFKRTIARIIELFNILKTNDMMLAERFVIRHETLLHTLKKYCELQESNLPDKFRKDNIARLQHIILQAEAAIEKEVTDFYESSLIGFSAETEAYMQSLRNRKLLK
;
A
#
# COMPACT_ATOMS: atom_id res chain seq x y z
N MET A 1 1.29 -13.36 20.70
CA MET A 1 1.38 -12.30 19.67
C MET A 1 1.53 -12.98 18.31
N ILE A 2 0.45 -13.10 17.54
CA ILE A 2 0.44 -13.84 16.26
C ILE A 2 0.64 -12.84 15.13
N LYS A 3 1.78 -12.93 14.44
CA LYS A 3 2.18 -12.02 13.37
C LYS A 3 1.89 -12.65 12.01
N ILE A 4 1.17 -11.95 11.14
CA ILE A 4 0.86 -12.43 9.79
C ILE A 4 1.71 -11.66 8.78
N LYS A 5 2.24 -12.39 7.80
CA LYS A 5 3.18 -11.92 6.79
C LYS A 5 2.44 -11.47 5.52
N LEU A 6 2.56 -10.20 5.15
CA LEU A 6 2.16 -9.72 3.83
C LEU A 6 3.18 -10.19 2.78
N GLN A 7 2.70 -10.88 1.75
CA GLN A 7 3.55 -11.37 0.67
C GLN A 7 3.84 -10.21 -0.30
N THR A 8 5.02 -9.60 -0.16
CA THR A 8 5.47 -8.50 -1.03
C THR A 8 5.75 -8.99 -2.45
N ASN A 9 5.27 -8.24 -3.45
CA ASN A 9 5.45 -8.54 -4.88
C ASN A 9 6.95 -8.54 -5.26
N ILE A 10 7.33 -9.39 -6.22
CA ILE A 10 8.73 -9.56 -6.69
C ILE A 10 9.34 -8.23 -7.15
N TRP A 11 8.55 -7.38 -7.80
CA TRP A 11 8.98 -6.07 -8.29
C TRP A 11 9.36 -5.09 -7.17
N GLU A 12 8.72 -5.16 -6.01
CA GLU A 12 9.07 -4.32 -4.85
C GLU A 12 10.35 -4.81 -4.18
N ARG A 13 10.56 -6.13 -4.12
CA ARG A 13 11.82 -6.72 -3.63
C ARG A 13 13.02 -6.27 -4.46
N LEU A 14 12.87 -6.22 -5.78
CA LEU A 14 13.92 -5.75 -6.69
C LEU A 14 14.25 -4.26 -6.48
N LYS A 15 13.26 -3.41 -6.19
CA LYS A 15 13.49 -1.99 -5.86
C LYS A 15 14.40 -1.82 -4.63
N HIS A 16 14.28 -2.70 -3.64
CA HIS A 16 15.11 -2.66 -2.44
C HIS A 16 16.56 -3.13 -2.67
N LEU A 17 16.81 -3.89 -3.74
CA LEU A 17 18.14 -4.40 -4.12
C LEU A 17 18.85 -3.57 -5.19
N LYS A 18 18.25 -2.45 -5.65
CA LYS A 18 18.81 -1.61 -6.73
C LYS A 18 20.28 -1.23 -6.53
N TRP A 19 20.69 -0.99 -5.28
CA TRP A 19 22.06 -0.62 -4.94
C TRP A 19 23.06 -1.78 -5.02
N VAL A 20 22.62 -3.02 -4.80
CA VAL A 20 23.45 -4.23 -4.99
C VAL A 20 23.65 -4.48 -6.48
N VAL A 21 22.58 -4.34 -7.25
CA VAL A 21 22.65 -4.48 -8.71
C VAL A 21 23.59 -3.41 -9.28
N LEU A 22 23.45 -2.16 -8.81
CA LEU A 22 24.34 -1.07 -9.23
C LEU A 22 25.80 -1.33 -8.85
N SER A 23 26.11 -1.88 -7.67
CA SER A 23 27.50 -2.17 -7.27
C SER A 23 28.16 -3.25 -8.11
N ILE A 24 27.38 -4.17 -8.68
CA ILE A 24 27.87 -5.15 -9.64
C ILE A 24 28.17 -4.46 -10.97
N PHE A 25 27.27 -3.63 -11.51
CA PHE A 25 27.53 -2.96 -12.78
C PHE A 25 28.65 -1.93 -12.73
N LEU A 26 28.91 -1.33 -11.57
CA LEU A 26 29.94 -0.32 -11.38
C LEU A 26 31.32 -0.96 -11.12
N PHE A 27 31.72 -1.88 -12.00
CA PHE A 27 33.08 -2.38 -12.05
C PHE A 27 33.96 -1.33 -12.72
N LEU A 28 34.81 -0.69 -11.92
CA LEU A 28 35.86 0.19 -12.41
C LEU A 28 37.19 -0.56 -12.29
N PRO A 29 38.08 -0.51 -13.31
CA PRO A 29 39.44 -1.06 -13.21
C PRO A 29 40.34 -0.26 -12.26
N ILE A 30 39.77 0.69 -11.53
CA ILE A 30 40.40 1.52 -10.51
C ILE A 30 39.89 0.98 -9.16
N PRO A 31 40.72 0.88 -8.10
CA PRO A 31 40.34 0.39 -6.77
C PRO A 31 39.41 1.37 -6.03
N ILE A 32 38.23 1.59 -6.59
CA ILE A 32 37.14 2.41 -6.07
C ILE A 32 35.86 1.62 -6.34
N HIS A 33 35.53 0.71 -5.43
CA HIS A 33 34.30 -0.06 -5.52
C HIS A 33 33.20 0.49 -4.61
N VAL A 34 31.96 0.40 -5.09
CA VAL A 34 30.77 0.90 -4.38
C VAL A 34 30.24 -0.12 -3.37
N TYR A 35 30.62 -1.40 -3.50
CA TYR A 35 30.10 -2.49 -2.68
C TYR A 35 30.28 -2.27 -1.16
N PRO A 36 31.39 -1.71 -0.61
CA PRO A 36 31.53 -1.51 0.83
C PRO A 36 30.52 -0.50 1.38
N LEU A 37 30.24 0.56 0.62
CA LEU A 37 29.23 1.56 0.99
C LEU A 37 27.82 0.95 0.98
N VAL A 38 27.54 0.08 0.01
CA VAL A 38 26.26 -0.65 -0.05
C VAL A 38 26.13 -1.61 1.14
N MET A 39 27.20 -2.32 1.51
CA MET A 39 27.23 -3.20 2.70
C MET A 39 26.91 -2.42 3.97
N ILE A 40 27.56 -1.27 4.19
CA ILE A 40 27.31 -0.39 5.33
C ILE A 40 25.87 0.13 5.32
N GLY A 41 25.37 0.57 4.17
CA GLY A 41 24.01 1.07 4.01
C GLY A 41 22.95 0.01 4.34
N GLN A 42 23.14 -1.23 3.89
CA GLN A 42 22.27 -2.35 4.22
C GLN A 42 22.34 -2.71 5.70
N ALA A 43 23.55 -2.78 6.26
CA ALA A 43 23.77 -3.07 7.67
C ALA A 43 23.10 -2.07 8.60
N ARG A 44 23.15 -0.77 8.26
CA ARG A 44 22.47 0.31 9.01
C ARG A 44 20.96 0.14 8.98
N LYS A 45 20.37 -0.10 7.80
CA LYS A 45 18.91 -0.28 7.66
C LYS A 45 18.40 -1.47 8.47
N VAL A 46 19.16 -2.56 8.47
CA VAL A 46 18.76 -3.82 9.10
C VAL A 46 19.28 -3.96 10.54
N LYS A 47 20.06 -2.99 11.02
CA LYS A 47 20.65 -2.91 12.37
C LYS A 47 21.49 -4.13 12.77
N VAL A 48 22.19 -4.74 11.81
CA VAL A 48 23.05 -5.91 12.06
C VAL A 48 24.51 -5.46 12.21
N ARG A 49 25.04 -5.58 13.44
CA ARG A 49 26.40 -5.11 13.79
C ARG A 49 27.51 -5.85 13.03
N SER A 50 27.38 -7.16 12.79
CA SER A 50 28.39 -7.93 12.08
C SER A 50 28.58 -7.46 10.64
N TRP A 51 27.49 -7.18 9.93
CA TRP A 51 27.52 -6.65 8.56
C TRP A 51 28.11 -5.25 8.52
N MET A 52 27.85 -4.45 9.56
CA MET A 52 28.43 -3.11 9.70
C MET A 52 29.96 -3.19 9.83
N TRP A 53 30.46 -4.06 10.71
CA TRP A 53 31.90 -4.27 10.87
C TRP A 53 32.56 -4.77 9.59
N LEU A 54 31.94 -5.75 8.93
CA LEU A 54 32.48 -6.33 7.72
C LEU A 54 32.50 -5.32 6.55
N GLY A 55 31.48 -4.46 6.45
CA GLY A 55 31.47 -3.33 5.51
C GLY A 55 32.54 -2.27 5.82
N MET A 56 32.79 -1.98 7.10
CA MET A 56 33.87 -1.06 7.52
C MET A 56 35.26 -1.63 7.20
N ILE A 57 35.48 -2.92 7.47
CA ILE A 57 36.75 -3.61 7.15
C ILE A 57 36.98 -3.59 5.63
N ALA A 58 35.96 -3.92 4.84
CA ALA A 58 36.05 -3.86 3.38
C ALA A 58 36.35 -2.43 2.89
N LEU A 59 35.75 -1.42 3.50
CA LEU A 59 36.02 -0.01 3.16
C LEU A 59 37.46 0.40 3.49
N PHE A 60 38.00 -0.01 4.65
CA PHE A 60 39.41 0.24 4.99
C PHE A 60 40.36 -0.51 4.05
N ALA A 61 40.04 -1.74 3.66
CA ALA A 61 40.83 -2.51 2.69
C ALA A 61 40.86 -1.82 1.32
N GLU A 62 39.71 -1.31 0.84
CA GLU A 62 39.64 -0.53 -0.39
C GLU A 62 40.43 0.78 -0.30
N LEU A 63 40.37 1.50 0.81
CA LEU A 63 41.19 2.71 1.01
C LEU A 63 42.69 2.41 1.02
N ALA A 64 43.09 1.27 1.58
CA ALA A 64 44.48 0.82 1.55
C ALA A 64 44.93 0.45 0.13
N LEU A 65 44.08 -0.26 -0.64
CA LEU A 65 44.32 -0.57 -2.05
C LEU A 65 44.40 0.70 -2.89
N LEU A 66 43.53 1.67 -2.66
CA LEU A 66 43.56 2.97 -3.32
C LEU A 66 44.84 3.75 -2.99
N GLY A 67 45.25 3.78 -1.72
CA GLY A 67 46.52 4.39 -1.30
C GLY A 67 47.72 3.72 -1.97
N SER A 68 47.75 2.39 -2.00
CA SER A 68 48.77 1.60 -2.69
C SER A 68 48.80 1.90 -4.20
N PHE A 69 47.63 2.06 -4.82
CA PHE A 69 47.51 2.41 -6.23
C PHE A 69 48.08 3.79 -6.52
N ILE A 70 47.76 4.80 -5.70
CA ILE A 70 48.26 6.17 -5.86
C ILE A 70 49.79 6.21 -5.76
N VAL A 71 50.38 5.50 -4.78
CA VAL A 71 51.84 5.48 -4.57
C VAL A 71 52.57 4.79 -5.71
N ASN A 72 52.00 3.72 -6.26
CA ASN A 72 52.63 2.91 -7.30
C ASN A 72 52.14 3.24 -8.72
N PHE A 73 51.34 4.29 -8.88
CA PHE A 73 50.72 4.65 -10.16
C PHE A 73 51.79 4.95 -11.22
N GLY A 74 51.64 4.36 -12.40
CA GLY A 74 52.60 4.53 -13.51
C GLY A 74 53.88 3.68 -13.38
N THR A 75 54.08 2.98 -12.26
CA THR A 75 55.15 1.98 -12.13
C THR A 75 54.59 0.60 -12.47
N LEU A 76 55.19 -0.11 -13.43
CA LEU A 76 54.88 -1.53 -13.70
C LEU A 76 55.52 -2.44 -12.63
N SER A 77 55.32 -2.11 -11.36
CA SER A 77 55.91 -2.80 -10.22
C SER A 77 55.06 -4.00 -9.78
N GLN A 78 55.69 -4.95 -9.09
CA GLN A 78 54.98 -6.08 -8.45
C GLN A 78 53.88 -5.58 -7.49
N ALA A 79 54.10 -4.46 -6.82
CA ALA A 79 53.12 -3.81 -5.93
C ALA A 79 51.88 -3.32 -6.69
N MET A 80 52.06 -2.77 -7.89
CA MET A 80 50.94 -2.35 -8.76
C MET A 80 50.08 -3.55 -9.19
N LEU A 81 50.72 -4.65 -9.58
CA LEU A 81 50.02 -5.89 -9.94
C LEU A 81 49.24 -6.48 -8.76
N LEU A 82 49.83 -6.50 -7.56
CA LEU A 82 49.15 -6.96 -6.34
C LEU A 82 47.96 -6.06 -5.98
N THR A 83 48.09 -4.75 -6.18
CA THR A 83 47.00 -3.80 -5.96
C THR A 83 45.83 -4.05 -6.91
N LEU A 84 46.10 -4.22 -8.21
CA LEU A 84 45.07 -4.50 -9.22
C LEU A 84 44.42 -5.88 -9.02
N GLY A 85 45.23 -6.91 -8.74
CA GLY A 85 44.72 -8.25 -8.43
C GLY A 85 43.90 -8.28 -7.15
N GLY A 86 44.37 -7.61 -6.10
CA GLY A 86 43.65 -7.45 -4.82
C GLY A 86 42.34 -6.69 -4.99
N SER A 87 42.34 -5.63 -5.81
CA SER A 87 41.15 -4.87 -6.20
C SER A 87 40.11 -5.75 -6.90
N PHE A 88 40.54 -6.57 -7.86
CA PHE A 88 39.66 -7.50 -8.57
C PHE A 88 39.05 -8.57 -7.66
N VAL A 89 39.88 -9.18 -6.80
CA VAL A 89 39.42 -10.17 -5.81
C VAL A 89 38.45 -9.54 -4.81
N SER A 90 38.78 -8.35 -4.29
CA SER A 90 37.94 -7.56 -3.40
C SER A 90 36.56 -7.31 -4.00
N TYR A 91 36.50 -6.91 -5.27
CA TYR A 91 35.25 -6.67 -5.99
C TYR A 91 34.38 -7.93 -6.11
N ILE A 92 34.97 -9.06 -6.51
CA ILE A 92 34.23 -10.33 -6.67
C ILE A 92 33.71 -10.81 -5.32
N VAL A 93 34.58 -10.87 -4.32
CA VAL A 93 34.24 -11.35 -2.98
C VAL A 93 33.21 -10.44 -2.32
N GLY A 94 33.39 -9.11 -2.41
CA GLY A 94 32.50 -8.12 -1.86
C GLY A 94 31.09 -8.16 -2.43
N ASN A 95 30.96 -8.20 -3.76
CA ASN A 95 29.66 -8.32 -4.42
C ASN A 95 29.03 -9.72 -4.20
N GLY A 96 29.83 -10.79 -4.16
CA GLY A 96 29.38 -12.13 -3.82
C GLY A 96 28.78 -12.21 -2.41
N LEU A 97 29.42 -11.56 -1.44
CA LEU A 97 28.90 -11.44 -0.08
C LEU A 97 27.58 -10.66 -0.04
N LEU A 98 27.48 -9.53 -0.73
CA LEU A 98 26.22 -8.77 -0.83
C LEU A 98 25.07 -9.59 -1.43
N LEU A 99 25.35 -10.40 -2.46
CA LEU A 99 24.36 -11.31 -3.05
C LEU A 99 23.93 -12.38 -2.05
N SER A 100 24.86 -12.96 -1.29
CA SER A 100 24.55 -13.93 -0.23
C SER A 100 23.67 -13.32 0.88
N TRP A 101 23.83 -12.01 1.14
CA TRP A 101 23.08 -11.28 2.15
C TRP A 101 21.72 -10.77 1.65
N SER A 102 21.46 -10.78 0.35
CA SER A 102 20.21 -10.27 -0.24
C SER A 102 18.96 -10.91 0.37
N ARG A 103 18.95 -12.24 0.54
CA ARG A 103 17.84 -12.99 1.14
C ARG A 103 17.60 -12.62 2.62
N PRO A 104 18.58 -12.73 3.53
CA PRO A 104 18.39 -12.33 4.92
C PRO A 104 18.12 -10.82 5.07
N TYR A 105 18.67 -9.96 4.20
CA TYR A 105 18.38 -8.53 4.17
C TYR A 105 16.89 -8.27 3.88
N LEU A 106 16.36 -8.87 2.81
CA LEU A 106 14.95 -8.73 2.46
C LEU A 106 14.02 -9.31 3.53
N GLN A 107 14.36 -10.46 4.10
CA GLN A 107 13.58 -11.04 5.19
C GLN A 107 13.53 -10.13 6.42
N ARG A 108 14.63 -9.48 6.77
CA ARG A 108 14.67 -8.54 7.90
C ARG A 108 13.99 -7.22 7.59
N MET A 109 13.99 -6.77 6.33
CA MET A 109 13.18 -5.63 5.91
C MET A 109 11.69 -5.95 5.97
N ASP A 110 11.28 -7.12 5.45
CA ASP A 110 9.92 -7.64 5.55
C ASP A 110 9.49 -7.76 7.02
N MET A 111 10.40 -8.20 7.90
CA MET A 111 10.15 -8.21 9.34
C MET A 111 10.07 -6.79 9.89
N SER A 112 10.97 -5.88 9.56
CA SER A 112 10.92 -4.49 10.06
C SER A 112 9.64 -3.74 9.65
N ALA A 113 8.98 -4.16 8.57
CA ALA A 113 7.65 -3.71 8.16
C ALA A 113 6.54 -4.37 9.01
N TRP A 114 6.71 -4.43 10.34
CA TRP A 114 5.64 -4.85 11.24
C TRP A 114 4.56 -3.77 11.25
N GLN A 115 3.35 -4.10 10.83
CA GLN A 115 2.16 -3.39 11.33
C GLN A 115 1.95 -3.81 12.79
N GLU A 116 1.70 -2.83 13.67
CA GLU A 116 1.30 -3.12 15.04
C GLU A 116 -0.04 -3.86 15.02
N LEU A 117 -0.04 -5.09 15.53
CA LEU A 117 -1.28 -5.80 15.82
C LEU A 117 -1.82 -5.25 17.12
N HIS A 118 -2.68 -4.24 17.01
CA HIS A 118 -3.46 -3.75 18.13
C HIS A 118 -4.40 -4.86 18.60
N TRP A 119 -4.44 -5.12 19.91
CA TRP A 119 -5.46 -5.99 20.47
C TRP A 119 -6.81 -5.32 20.23
N VAL A 120 -7.67 -6.00 19.50
CA VAL A 120 -9.00 -5.52 19.20
C VAL A 120 -9.94 -6.12 20.26
N PRO A 121 -10.40 -5.35 21.25
CA PRO A 121 -11.29 -5.87 22.30
C PRO A 121 -12.68 -6.23 21.77
N SER A 122 -13.09 -5.72 20.59
CA SER A 122 -14.37 -6.05 19.96
C SER A 122 -14.35 -5.90 18.44
N ILE A 123 -15.17 -6.66 17.71
CA ILE A 123 -15.29 -6.59 16.23
C ILE A 123 -15.51 -5.14 15.72
N GLY A 124 -16.18 -4.28 16.49
CA GLY A 124 -16.35 -2.86 16.16
C GLY A 124 -15.06 -2.02 16.18
N SER A 125 -14.12 -2.35 17.07
CA SER A 125 -12.80 -1.70 17.13
C SER A 125 -11.83 -2.18 16.05
N ALA A 126 -11.97 -3.40 15.52
CA ALA A 126 -11.19 -3.90 14.38
C ALA A 126 -11.53 -3.10 13.13
N ASN A 127 -12.83 -2.86 12.91
CA ASN A 127 -13.28 -2.04 11.80
C ASN A 127 -12.69 -0.63 11.88
N ARG A 128 -12.64 0.02 13.06
CA ARG A 128 -12.02 1.36 13.24
C ARG A 128 -10.53 1.44 12.90
N LEU A 129 -9.75 0.39 13.19
CA LEU A 129 -8.31 0.37 12.87
C LEU A 129 -8.03 0.08 11.39
N LEU A 130 -8.85 -0.78 10.76
CA LEU A 130 -8.83 -0.99 9.31
C LEU A 130 -9.25 0.28 8.55
N LEU A 131 -10.21 1.04 9.10
CA LEU A 131 -10.66 2.35 8.60
C LEU A 131 -9.52 3.41 8.66
N SER A 132 -8.66 3.37 9.68
CA SER A 132 -7.58 4.34 9.86
C SER A 132 -6.37 4.15 8.92
N THR A 133 -6.19 2.97 8.32
CA THR A 133 -4.96 2.67 7.55
C THR A 133 -5.12 2.93 6.05
N LYS A 134 -6.35 3.10 5.57
CA LYS A 134 -6.66 3.50 4.21
C LYS A 134 -7.47 4.79 4.34
N GLU A 135 -6.81 5.94 4.24
CA GLU A 135 -7.48 7.23 4.11
C GLU A 135 -8.30 7.21 2.81
N VAL A 136 -9.50 6.63 2.86
CA VAL A 136 -10.44 6.67 1.76
C VAL A 136 -11.28 7.92 1.97
N ASP A 137 -10.78 9.02 1.43
CA ASP A 137 -11.53 10.27 1.40
C ASP A 137 -12.83 10.06 0.62
N VAL A 138 -13.96 10.23 1.31
CA VAL A 138 -15.32 10.14 0.76
C VAL A 138 -15.49 11.07 -0.45
N ASN A 139 -14.81 12.22 -0.44
CA ASN A 139 -14.85 13.17 -1.56
C ASN A 139 -14.20 12.58 -2.81
N ILE A 140 -13.07 11.88 -2.66
CA ILE A 140 -12.39 11.21 -3.78
C ILE A 140 -13.29 10.10 -4.35
N PHE A 141 -13.98 9.36 -3.48
CA PHE A 141 -14.93 8.33 -3.91
C PHE A 141 -16.09 8.91 -4.73
N ILE A 142 -16.74 9.96 -4.22
CA ILE A 142 -17.85 10.65 -4.91
C ILE A 142 -17.38 11.26 -6.24
N ASN A 143 -16.20 11.88 -6.26
CA ASN A 143 -15.62 12.44 -7.49
C ASN A 143 -15.35 11.35 -8.54
N ARG A 144 -14.89 10.16 -8.13
CA ARG A 144 -14.72 9.02 -9.04
C ARG A 144 -16.06 8.52 -9.58
N LEU A 145 -17.12 8.49 -8.77
CA LEU A 145 -18.46 8.14 -9.25
C LEU A 145 -18.96 9.14 -10.30
N TRP A 146 -18.77 10.44 -10.06
CA TRP A 146 -19.07 11.49 -11.04
C TRP A 146 -18.29 11.32 -12.36
N TYR A 147 -17.00 11.00 -12.26
CA TYR A 147 -16.16 10.72 -13.41
C TYR A 147 -16.71 9.55 -14.24
N TYR A 148 -17.05 8.41 -13.60
CA TYR A 148 -17.58 7.25 -14.32
C TYR A 148 -18.98 7.50 -14.88
N LYS A 149 -19.85 8.24 -14.17
CA LYS A 149 -21.16 8.68 -14.69
C LYS A 149 -21.03 9.44 -16.01
N GLY A 150 -19.99 10.27 -16.16
CA GLY A 150 -19.71 11.00 -17.40
C GLY A 150 -19.37 10.09 -18.59
N ARG A 151 -18.73 8.94 -18.35
CA ARG A 151 -18.26 8.00 -19.39
C ARG A 151 -19.30 6.96 -19.81
N VAL A 152 -20.34 6.75 -19.02
CA VAL A 152 -21.44 5.86 -19.38
C VAL A 152 -22.20 6.44 -20.59
N LYS A 153 -22.58 5.59 -21.56
CA LYS A 153 -23.43 6.02 -22.69
C LYS A 153 -24.93 5.95 -22.39
N SER A 154 -25.38 4.93 -21.67
CA SER A 154 -26.80 4.69 -21.35
C SER A 154 -27.36 5.72 -20.37
N VAL A 155 -28.45 6.40 -20.75
CA VAL A 155 -29.14 7.40 -19.90
C VAL A 155 -29.76 6.75 -18.67
N ALA A 156 -30.37 5.57 -18.82
CA ALA A 156 -30.95 4.83 -17.69
C ALA A 156 -29.87 4.48 -16.65
N PHE A 157 -28.70 4.03 -17.10
CA PHE A 157 -27.62 3.66 -16.21
C PHE A 157 -26.95 4.87 -15.54
N LYS A 158 -26.92 6.03 -16.22
CA LYS A 158 -26.52 7.30 -15.59
C LYS A 158 -27.43 7.69 -14.42
N ARG A 159 -28.73 7.38 -14.49
CA ARG A 159 -29.67 7.67 -13.39
C ARG A 159 -29.41 6.80 -12.17
N THR A 160 -29.18 5.50 -12.37
CA THR A 160 -28.74 4.58 -11.30
C THR A 160 -27.48 5.10 -10.59
N ILE A 161 -26.46 5.49 -11.34
CA ILE A 161 -25.22 6.03 -10.74
C ILE A 161 -25.49 7.38 -10.05
N ALA A 162 -26.36 8.22 -10.60
CA ALA A 162 -26.74 9.47 -9.95
C ALA A 162 -27.44 9.25 -8.60
N ARG A 163 -28.32 8.25 -8.51
CA ARG A 163 -29.00 7.86 -7.28
C ARG A 163 -28.04 7.32 -6.22
N ILE A 164 -27.07 6.51 -6.63
CA ILE A 164 -25.96 6.08 -5.75
C ILE A 164 -25.20 7.30 -5.22
N ILE A 165 -24.82 8.25 -6.09
CA ILE A 165 -24.12 9.47 -5.68
C ILE A 165 -24.95 10.28 -4.67
N GLU A 166 -26.26 10.41 -4.90
CA GLU A 166 -27.17 11.11 -4.00
C GLU A 166 -27.22 10.45 -2.62
N LEU A 167 -27.34 9.13 -2.55
CA LEU A 167 -27.31 8.37 -1.29
C LEU A 167 -26.01 8.62 -0.51
N PHE A 168 -24.86 8.61 -1.18
CA PHE A 168 -23.57 8.92 -0.54
C PHE A 168 -23.45 10.39 -0.09
N ASN A 169 -24.04 11.34 -0.82
CA ASN A 169 -24.08 12.75 -0.40
C ASN A 169 -24.96 12.97 0.83
N ILE A 170 -26.12 12.31 0.89
CA ILE A 170 -27.02 12.33 2.05
C ILE A 170 -26.28 11.76 3.27
N LEU A 171 -25.62 10.61 3.14
CA LEU A 171 -24.82 10.02 4.21
C LEU A 171 -23.70 10.96 4.68
N LYS A 172 -22.96 11.58 3.74
CA LYS A 172 -21.87 12.51 4.06
C LYS A 172 -22.35 13.72 4.87
N THR A 173 -23.55 14.21 4.58
CA THR A 173 -24.11 15.40 5.24
C THR A 173 -24.52 15.11 6.68
N ASN A 174 -24.98 13.89 6.95
CA ASN A 174 -25.49 13.49 8.25
C ASN A 174 -24.42 12.90 9.18
N ASP A 175 -23.55 12.01 8.68
CA ASP A 175 -22.46 11.42 9.46
C ASP A 175 -21.25 11.05 8.56
N MET A 176 -20.18 11.85 8.68
CA MET A 176 -18.95 11.67 7.91
C MET A 176 -18.24 10.34 8.22
N MET A 177 -18.22 9.90 9.48
CA MET A 177 -17.57 8.65 9.88
C MET A 177 -18.32 7.42 9.37
N LEU A 178 -19.64 7.52 9.26
CA LEU A 178 -20.44 6.47 8.66
C LEU A 178 -20.28 6.44 7.14
N ALA A 179 -20.22 7.60 6.49
CA ALA A 179 -19.96 7.68 5.05
C ALA A 179 -18.63 6.99 4.68
N GLU A 180 -17.57 7.19 5.46
CA GLU A 180 -16.28 6.49 5.28
C GLU A 180 -16.42 4.96 5.35
N ARG A 181 -17.20 4.46 6.33
CA ARG A 181 -17.49 3.01 6.47
C ARG A 181 -18.23 2.47 5.25
N PHE A 182 -19.23 3.19 4.77
CA PHE A 182 -19.99 2.82 3.59
C PHE A 182 -19.12 2.80 2.33
N VAL A 183 -18.24 3.79 2.18
CA VAL A 183 -17.31 3.87 1.04
C VAL A 183 -16.38 2.65 0.99
N ILE A 184 -15.87 2.19 2.12
CA ILE A 184 -14.99 1.01 2.17
C ILE A 184 -15.77 -0.27 1.85
N ARG A 185 -17.00 -0.43 2.36
CA ARG A 185 -17.85 -1.59 2.05
C ARG A 185 -18.18 -1.69 0.56
N HIS A 186 -18.40 -0.53 -0.08
CA HIS A 186 -18.81 -0.43 -1.48
C HIS A 186 -17.67 -0.04 -2.42
N GLU A 187 -16.40 -0.19 -2.01
CA GLU A 187 -15.24 0.16 -2.86
C GLU A 187 -15.20 -0.69 -4.15
N THR A 188 -15.69 -1.93 -4.07
CA THR A 188 -15.81 -2.86 -5.20
C THR A 188 -16.72 -2.33 -6.31
N LEU A 189 -17.65 -1.41 -5.98
CA LEU A 189 -18.52 -0.77 -6.97
C LEU A 189 -17.72 0.10 -7.94
N LEU A 190 -16.70 0.84 -7.46
CA LEU A 190 -15.82 1.62 -8.33
C LEU A 190 -15.03 0.73 -9.29
N HIS A 191 -14.53 -0.40 -8.80
CA HIS A 191 -13.81 -1.36 -9.64
C HIS A 191 -14.72 -1.97 -10.70
N THR A 192 -15.98 -2.24 -10.35
CA THR A 192 -17.00 -2.76 -11.27
C THR A 192 -17.37 -1.72 -12.33
N LEU A 193 -17.55 -0.45 -11.95
CA LEU A 193 -17.78 0.68 -12.87
C LEU A 193 -16.59 0.91 -13.81
N LYS A 194 -15.36 0.82 -13.30
CA LYS A 194 -14.15 0.92 -14.11
C LYS A 194 -14.15 -0.15 -15.21
N LYS A 195 -14.37 -1.41 -14.85
CA LYS A 195 -14.45 -2.53 -15.81
C LYS A 195 -15.56 -2.36 -16.83
N TYR A 196 -16.71 -1.83 -16.39
CA TYR A 196 -17.82 -1.50 -17.28
C TYR A 196 -17.39 -0.48 -18.34
N CYS A 197 -16.75 0.62 -17.94
CA CYS A 197 -16.27 1.64 -18.88
C CYS A 197 -15.19 1.10 -19.82
N GLU A 198 -14.24 0.31 -19.31
CA GLU A 198 -13.20 -0.34 -20.13
C GLU A 198 -13.81 -1.26 -21.18
N LEU A 199 -14.81 -2.08 -20.81
CA LEU A 199 -15.51 -2.96 -21.77
C LEU A 199 -16.33 -2.18 -22.80
N GLN A 200 -16.94 -1.06 -22.40
CA GLN A 200 -17.70 -0.19 -23.29
C GLN A 200 -16.81 0.46 -24.38
N GLU A 201 -15.54 0.69 -24.07
CA GLU A 201 -14.54 1.28 -24.97
C GLU A 201 -13.71 0.23 -25.71
N SER A 202 -13.75 -1.04 -25.27
CA SER A 202 -13.01 -2.13 -25.90
C SER A 202 -13.55 -2.50 -27.28
N ASN A 203 -12.64 -2.80 -28.20
CA ASN A 203 -12.93 -3.38 -29.54
C ASN A 203 -13.13 -4.90 -29.50
N LEU A 204 -13.71 -5.43 -28.41
CA LEU A 204 -13.97 -6.85 -28.24
C LEU A 204 -15.19 -7.32 -29.06
N PRO A 205 -15.28 -8.63 -29.40
CA PRO A 205 -16.39 -9.22 -30.14
C PRO A 205 -17.74 -8.88 -29.50
N ASP A 206 -18.70 -8.48 -30.34
CA ASP A 206 -19.89 -7.76 -29.91
C ASP A 206 -20.81 -8.60 -28.99
N LYS A 207 -20.86 -9.93 -29.18
CA LYS A 207 -21.67 -10.85 -28.36
C LYS A 207 -21.12 -11.01 -26.94
N PHE A 208 -19.83 -11.31 -26.81
CA PHE A 208 -19.17 -11.44 -25.49
C PHE A 208 -19.17 -10.12 -24.72
N ARG A 209 -19.00 -8.99 -25.43
CA ARG A 209 -19.06 -7.65 -24.84
C ARG A 209 -20.45 -7.33 -24.29
N LYS A 210 -21.52 -7.54 -25.07
CA LYS A 210 -22.90 -7.27 -24.64
C LYS A 210 -23.31 -8.10 -23.43
N ASP A 211 -22.98 -9.39 -23.40
CA ASP A 211 -23.30 -10.27 -22.27
C ASP A 211 -22.61 -9.84 -20.96
N ASN A 212 -21.32 -9.47 -21.03
CA ASN A 212 -20.59 -9.01 -19.85
C ASN A 212 -21.03 -7.61 -19.40
N ILE A 213 -21.36 -6.72 -20.33
CA ILE A 213 -21.94 -5.41 -20.02
C ILE A 213 -23.26 -5.58 -19.27
N ALA A 214 -24.16 -6.46 -19.75
CA ALA A 214 -25.43 -6.72 -19.09
C ALA A 214 -25.24 -7.31 -17.67
N ARG A 215 -24.29 -8.23 -17.49
CA ARG A 215 -23.95 -8.78 -16.17
C ARG A 215 -23.44 -7.70 -15.22
N LEU A 216 -22.54 -6.82 -15.68
CA LEU A 216 -22.01 -5.72 -14.86
C LEU A 216 -23.08 -4.68 -14.52
N GLN A 217 -23.99 -4.39 -15.45
CA GLN A 217 -25.15 -3.52 -15.18
C GLN A 217 -26.06 -4.13 -14.11
N HIS A 218 -26.35 -5.42 -14.20
CA HIS A 218 -27.16 -6.12 -13.21
C HIS A 218 -26.52 -6.08 -11.81
N ILE A 219 -25.21 -6.32 -11.71
CA ILE A 219 -24.47 -6.22 -10.44
C ILE A 219 -24.57 -4.80 -9.85
N ILE A 220 -24.46 -3.77 -10.68
CA ILE A 220 -24.50 -2.37 -10.21
C ILE A 220 -25.93 -1.97 -9.80
N LEU A 221 -26.97 -2.49 -10.48
CA LEU A 221 -28.37 -2.31 -10.05
C LEU A 221 -28.66 -3.00 -8.72
N GLN A 222 -28.13 -4.21 -8.52
CA GLN A 222 -28.24 -4.89 -7.23
C GLN A 222 -27.49 -4.15 -6.13
N ALA A 223 -26.33 -3.56 -6.44
CA ALA A 223 -25.60 -2.74 -5.50
C ALA A 223 -26.35 -1.45 -5.16
N GLU A 224 -27.02 -0.80 -6.12
CA GLU A 224 -27.90 0.35 -5.85
C GLU A 224 -28.99 -0.03 -4.83
N ALA A 225 -29.73 -1.11 -5.08
CA ALA A 225 -30.80 -1.57 -4.20
C ALA A 225 -30.28 -1.95 -2.80
N ALA A 226 -29.11 -2.58 -2.73
CA ALA A 226 -28.47 -2.93 -1.47
C ALA A 226 -28.04 -1.69 -0.67
N ILE A 227 -27.43 -0.70 -1.33
CA ILE A 227 -27.03 0.57 -0.71
C ILE A 227 -28.28 1.31 -0.21
N GLU A 228 -29.33 1.41 -1.04
CA GLU A 228 -30.59 2.04 -0.66
C GLU A 228 -31.18 1.40 0.60
N LYS A 229 -31.26 0.07 0.64
CA LYS A 229 -31.75 -0.65 1.81
C LYS A 229 -30.89 -0.39 3.05
N GLU A 230 -29.57 -0.44 2.91
CA GLU A 230 -28.65 -0.21 4.03
C GLU A 230 -28.74 1.22 4.59
N VAL A 231 -28.98 2.20 3.72
CA VAL A 231 -29.23 3.60 4.10
C VAL A 231 -30.57 3.72 4.82
N THR A 232 -31.64 3.11 4.32
CA THR A 232 -32.95 3.12 4.97
C THR A 232 -32.93 2.45 6.34
N ASP A 233 -32.34 1.25 6.46
CA ASP A 233 -32.19 0.52 7.72
C ASP A 233 -31.43 1.36 8.77
N PHE A 234 -30.44 2.14 8.31
CA PHE A 234 -29.71 3.08 9.18
C PHE A 234 -30.58 4.23 9.69
N TYR A 235 -31.40 4.84 8.83
CA TYR A 235 -32.30 5.91 9.27
C TYR A 235 -33.41 5.38 10.19
N GLU A 236 -33.98 4.22 9.89
CA GLU A 236 -35.00 3.60 10.74
C GLU A 236 -34.45 3.30 12.15
N SER A 237 -33.27 2.68 12.24
CA SER A 237 -32.63 2.42 13.53
C SER A 237 -32.28 3.69 14.30
N SER A 238 -31.84 4.74 13.61
CA SER A 238 -31.54 6.05 14.21
C SER A 238 -32.80 6.73 14.76
N LEU A 239 -33.92 6.68 14.03
CA LEU A 239 -35.20 7.23 14.46
C LEU A 239 -35.78 6.48 15.67
N ILE A 240 -35.67 5.15 15.69
CA ILE A 240 -36.12 4.33 16.83
C ILE A 240 -35.30 4.66 18.08
N GLY A 241 -33.97 4.83 17.94
CA GLY A 241 -33.09 5.24 19.04
C GLY A 241 -33.49 6.60 19.61
N PHE A 242 -33.71 7.59 18.74
CA PHE A 242 -34.15 8.92 19.15
C PHE A 242 -35.53 8.91 19.84
N SER A 243 -36.46 8.10 19.35
CA SER A 243 -37.78 7.93 19.99
C SER A 243 -37.64 7.34 21.40
N ALA A 244 -36.79 6.33 21.58
CA ALA A 244 -36.56 5.70 22.88
C ALA A 244 -35.85 6.65 23.87
N GLU A 245 -34.88 7.44 23.41
CA GLU A 245 -34.22 8.46 24.22
C GLU A 245 -35.18 9.59 24.62
N THR A 246 -36.04 10.01 23.69
CA THR A 246 -37.05 11.03 23.96
C THR A 246 -38.09 10.52 24.96
N GLU A 247 -38.56 9.28 24.83
CA GLU A 247 -39.46 8.63 25.78
C GLU A 247 -38.82 8.51 27.18
N ALA A 248 -37.55 8.09 27.24
CA ALA A 248 -36.80 8.00 28.49
C ALA A 248 -36.58 9.37 29.14
N TYR A 249 -36.31 10.40 28.33
CA TYR A 249 -36.20 11.78 28.79
C TYR A 249 -37.53 12.31 29.33
N MET A 250 -38.63 12.12 28.59
CA MET A 250 -39.98 12.47 29.01
C MET A 250 -40.39 11.75 30.29
N GLN A 251 -40.05 10.47 30.42
CA GLN A 251 -40.27 9.70 31.64
C GLN A 251 -39.41 10.19 32.81
N SER A 252 -38.16 10.61 32.54
CA SER A 252 -37.31 11.22 33.56
C SER A 252 -37.88 12.57 34.05
N LEU A 253 -38.46 13.37 33.15
CA LEU A 253 -39.10 14.65 33.48
C LEU A 253 -40.41 14.45 34.26
N ARG A 254 -41.22 13.45 33.89
CA ARG A 254 -42.41 13.02 34.65
C ARG A 254 -42.03 12.53 36.06
N ASN A 255 -41.00 11.69 36.17
CA ASN A 255 -40.51 11.20 37.47
C ASN A 255 -39.97 12.32 38.37
N ARG A 256 -39.40 13.38 37.77
CA ARG A 256 -38.96 14.59 38.47
C ARG A 256 -40.09 15.60 38.72
N LYS A 257 -41.34 15.28 38.35
CA LYS A 257 -42.54 16.13 38.49
C LYS A 257 -42.45 17.49 37.78
N LEU A 258 -41.62 17.58 36.74
CA LEU A 258 -41.45 18.80 35.94
C LEU A 258 -42.46 18.90 34.79
N LEU A 259 -43.14 17.80 34.49
CA LEU A 259 -44.27 17.73 33.57
C LEU A 259 -45.46 17.15 34.36
N LYS A 260 -46.62 17.83 34.31
CA LYS A 260 -47.89 17.33 34.84
C LYS A 260 -48.48 16.28 33.90
#